data_AF-W2N9L5-F1
#
_entry.id   AF-W2N9L5-F1
#
_cell.length_a   1.000
_cell.length_b   1.000
_cell.length_c   1.000
_cell.angle_alpha   90.00
_cell.angle_beta   90.00
_cell.angle_gamma   90.00
#
_symmetry.space_group_name_H-M   'P 1'
#
loop_
_entity.id
_entity.type
_entity.pdbx_description
1 polymer ?
#
loop_
_entity_poly.entity_id
_entity_poly.type
_entity_poly.pdbx_seq_one_letter_code
_entity_poly.pdbx_strand_id
1 'polypeptide(L)'
;MIGQLFPKKKKKKQRSYRFREKRDSVRRMQEVGVEEVARELQCARGTAHGWWQQTDKLLSFTGHATSKTMKEQGRQELFPDVAAIVTFMKAKRRAELVSTTPSHIC
;
A
#
# COMPACT_ATOMS: atom_id res chain seq x y z
N MET A 1 -26.58 -38.47 -8.93
CA MET A 1 -25.23 -37.86 -8.80
C MET A 1 -25.35 -36.63 -7.93
N ILE A 2 -24.85 -36.67 -6.70
CA ILE A 2 -24.96 -35.55 -5.76
C ILE A 2 -23.78 -34.60 -6.04
N GLY A 3 -24.05 -33.47 -6.69
CA GLY A 3 -23.06 -32.43 -6.91
C GLY A 3 -22.68 -31.80 -5.58
N GLN A 4 -21.48 -32.11 -5.08
CA GLN A 4 -20.94 -31.44 -3.90
C GLN A 4 -20.70 -29.96 -4.22
N LEU A 5 -21.54 -29.09 -3.66
CA LEU A 5 -21.31 -27.66 -3.63
C LEU A 5 -20.18 -27.39 -2.64
N PHE A 6 -18.94 -27.30 -3.12
CA PHE A 6 -17.80 -26.93 -2.29
C PHE A 6 -18.10 -25.59 -1.59
N PRO A 7 -18.03 -25.53 -0.24
CA PRO A 7 -18.33 -24.29 0.47
C PRO A 7 -17.34 -23.21 0.03
N LYS A 8 -17.87 -22.09 -0.45
CA LYS A 8 -17.08 -20.92 -0.86
C LYS A 8 -16.24 -20.47 0.34
N LYS A 9 -14.92 -20.71 0.31
CA LYS A 9 -13.99 -20.24 1.35
C LYS A 9 -14.16 -18.73 1.54
N LYS A 10 -14.58 -18.31 2.74
CA LYS A 10 -14.66 -16.88 3.09
C LYS A 10 -13.28 -16.26 2.93
N LYS A 11 -13.17 -15.18 2.16
CA LYS A 11 -11.90 -14.45 2.00
C LYS A 11 -11.49 -13.93 3.38
N LYS A 12 -10.33 -14.38 3.87
CA LYS A 12 -9.73 -13.83 5.11
C LYS A 12 -9.44 -12.36 4.88
N LYS A 13 -9.85 -11.50 5.83
CA LYS A 13 -9.54 -10.06 5.81
C LYS A 13 -8.02 -9.90 5.77
N GLN A 14 -7.50 -9.28 4.72
CA GLN A 14 -6.07 -9.03 4.63
C GLN A 14 -5.68 -7.96 5.67
N ARG A 15 -4.69 -8.29 6.51
CA ARG A 15 -4.10 -7.35 7.46
C ARG A 15 -3.21 -6.38 6.67
N SER A 16 -3.47 -5.09 6.80
CA SER A 16 -2.63 -4.05 6.19
C SER A 16 -1.54 -3.62 7.15
N TYR A 17 -0.30 -3.52 6.66
CA TYR A 17 0.85 -3.04 7.42
C TYR A 17 1.35 -1.73 6.81
N ARG A 18 1.73 -0.77 7.66
CA ARG A 18 2.36 0.49 7.25
C ARG A 18 3.79 0.23 6.79
N PHE A 19 4.32 1.10 5.94
CA PHE A 19 5.68 0.99 5.42
C PHE A 19 6.72 0.98 6.55
N ARG A 20 6.53 1.82 7.59
CA ARG A 20 7.39 1.80 8.79
C ARG A 20 7.45 0.43 9.45
N GLU A 21 6.28 -0.19 9.70
CA GLU A 21 6.22 -1.53 10.31
C GLU A 21 6.96 -2.56 9.46
N LYS A 22 6.80 -2.52 8.13
CA LYS A 22 7.52 -3.42 7.21
C LYS A 22 9.03 -3.21 7.28
N ARG A 23 9.51 -1.95 7.30
CA ARG A 23 10.93 -1.61 7.36
C ARG A 23 11.56 -2.03 8.70
N ASP A 24 10.88 -1.75 9.80
CA ASP A 24 11.32 -2.14 11.15
C ASP A 24 11.40 -3.67 11.26
N SER A 25 10.42 -4.38 10.68
CA SER A 25 10.42 -5.84 10.60
C SER A 25 11.61 -6.38 9.81
N VAL A 26 11.92 -5.79 8.65
CA VAL A 26 13.08 -6.21 7.82
C VAL A 26 14.40 -5.96 8.55
N ARG A 27 14.55 -4.84 9.27
CA ARG A 27 15.74 -4.60 10.09
C ARG A 27 15.89 -5.69 11.16
N ARG A 28 14.79 -6.03 11.85
CA ARG A 28 14.80 -7.09 12.88
C ARG A 28 15.06 -8.48 12.28
N MET A 29 14.59 -8.76 11.06
CA MET A 29 14.89 -10.02 10.36
C MET A 29 16.38 -10.22 10.10
N GLN A 30 17.16 -9.14 9.95
CA GLN A 30 18.62 -9.23 9.81
C GLN A 30 19.30 -9.70 11.12
N GLU A 31 18.67 -9.46 12.27
CA GLU A 31 19.20 -9.80 13.59
C GLU A 31 18.73 -11.20 14.05
N VAL A 32 17.44 -11.51 13.91
CA VAL A 32 16.82 -12.71 14.51
C VAL A 32 16.24 -13.70 13.48
N GLY A 33 16.22 -13.33 12.20
CA GLY A 33 15.68 -14.17 11.12
C GLY A 33 14.17 -14.02 10.88
N VAL A 34 13.72 -14.58 9.74
CA VAL A 34 12.34 -14.41 9.23
C VAL A 34 11.29 -15.13 10.09
N GLU A 35 11.62 -16.31 10.63
CA GLU A 35 10.68 -17.10 11.45
C GLU A 35 10.32 -16.40 12.76
N GLU A 36 11.33 -15.89 13.46
CA GLU A 36 11.12 -15.27 14.76
C GLU A 36 10.32 -13.97 14.60
N VAL A 37 10.63 -13.16 13.58
CA VAL A 37 9.85 -11.96 13.27
C VAL A 37 8.41 -12.29 12.86
N ALA A 38 8.18 -13.37 12.12
CA ALA A 38 6.82 -13.82 11.78
C ALA A 38 6.02 -14.22 13.04
N ARG A 39 6.69 -14.86 14.00
CA ARG A 39 6.11 -15.25 15.30
C ARG A 39 5.77 -14.02 16.14
N GLU A 40 6.71 -13.08 16.28
CA GLU A 40 6.53 -11.83 17.03
C GLU A 40 5.38 -10.97 16.47
N LEU A 41 5.30 -10.82 15.14
CA LEU A 41 4.26 -10.03 14.47
C LEU A 41 2.92 -10.75 14.34
N GLN A 42 2.88 -12.04 14.68
CA GLN A 42 1.74 -12.94 14.44
C GLN A 42 1.25 -12.84 12.99
N CYS A 43 2.20 -12.82 12.05
CA CYS A 43 1.91 -12.73 10.62
C CYS A 43 2.16 -14.08 9.94
N ALA A 44 1.57 -14.29 8.76
CA ALA A 44 1.87 -15.49 8.00
C ALA A 44 3.35 -15.47 7.59
N ARG A 45 4.04 -16.61 7.71
CA ARG A 45 5.43 -16.80 7.27
C ARG A 45 5.67 -16.26 5.86
N GLY A 46 4.75 -16.53 4.94
CA GLY A 46 4.81 -16.03 3.56
C GLY A 46 4.81 -14.50 3.44
N THR A 47 4.15 -13.80 4.37
CA THR A 47 4.18 -12.33 4.42
C THR A 47 5.57 -11.83 4.83
N ALA A 48 6.13 -12.38 5.90
CA ALA A 48 7.45 -12.03 6.39
C ALA A 48 8.54 -12.34 5.33
N HIS A 49 8.46 -13.52 4.72
CA HIS A 49 9.34 -13.91 3.62
C HIS A 49 9.19 -12.98 2.40
N GLY A 50 7.97 -12.57 2.05
CA GLY A 50 7.73 -11.62 0.97
C GLY A 50 8.41 -10.26 1.22
N TRP A 51 8.45 -9.78 2.46
CA TRP A 51 9.19 -8.56 2.81
C TRP A 51 10.70 -8.77 2.78
N TRP A 52 11.18 -9.93 3.24
CA TRP A 52 12.60 -10.29 3.16
C TRP A 52 13.11 -10.28 1.71
N GLN A 53 12.34 -10.83 0.77
CA GLN A 53 12.66 -10.78 -0.66
C GLN A 53 12.65 -9.36 -1.26
N GLN A 54 12.02 -8.40 -0.57
CA GLN A 54 11.93 -7.00 -0.98
C GLN A 54 12.81 -6.08 -0.12
N THR A 55 13.77 -6.64 0.62
CA THR A 55 14.62 -5.91 1.58
C THR A 55 15.24 -4.67 0.97
N ASP A 56 15.90 -4.79 -0.18
CA ASP A 56 16.58 -3.66 -0.84
C ASP A 56 15.60 -2.54 -1.20
N LYS A 57 14.42 -2.89 -1.71
CA LYS A 57 13.37 -1.92 -2.05
C LYS A 57 12.82 -1.25 -0.78
N LEU A 58 12.62 -2.00 0.29
CA LEU A 58 12.12 -1.50 1.58
C LEU A 58 13.14 -0.58 2.29
N LEU A 59 14.43 -0.84 2.12
CA LEU A 59 15.49 -0.02 2.68
C LEU A 59 15.79 1.22 1.83
N SER A 60 15.77 1.11 0.51
CA SER A 60 16.02 2.23 -0.43
C SER A 60 14.85 3.21 -0.61
N PHE A 61 13.64 2.87 -0.18
CA PHE A 61 12.47 3.74 -0.38
C PHE A 61 12.55 5.03 0.45
N THR A 62 12.61 6.17 -0.25
CA THR A 62 12.59 7.53 0.33
C THR A 62 11.20 8.17 0.26
N GLY A 63 10.14 7.38 0.43
CA GLY A 63 8.77 7.88 0.48
C GLY A 63 8.23 8.02 1.90
N HIS A 64 6.98 8.48 2.03
CA HIS A 64 6.38 8.72 3.34
C HIS A 64 6.16 7.42 4.13
N ALA A 65 6.67 7.39 5.36
CA ALA A 65 6.60 6.24 6.27
C ALA A 65 5.18 5.73 6.62
N THR A 66 4.15 6.56 6.45
CA THR A 66 2.73 6.20 6.68
C THR A 66 2.09 5.52 5.47
N SER A 67 2.77 5.53 4.31
CA SER A 67 2.29 4.86 3.11
C SER A 67 2.08 3.36 3.37
N LYS A 68 1.06 2.78 2.75
CA LYS A 68 0.80 1.32 2.81
C LYS A 68 1.46 0.58 1.65
N THR A 69 1.68 1.28 0.54
CA THR A 69 2.24 0.76 -0.70
C THR A 69 3.59 1.39 -0.98
N MET A 70 4.41 0.65 -1.71
CA MET A 70 5.58 1.23 -2.38
C MET A 70 5.05 1.87 -3.67
N LYS A 71 5.62 3.01 -4.07
CA LYS A 71 5.27 3.58 -5.39
C LYS A 71 5.60 2.56 -6.49
N GLU A 72 4.86 2.62 -7.61
CA GLU A 72 4.96 1.68 -8.75
C GLU A 72 4.51 0.23 -8.48
N GLN A 73 3.68 0.00 -7.47
CA GLN A 73 2.98 -1.28 -7.32
C GLN A 73 1.77 -1.35 -8.25
N GLY A 74 1.77 -2.32 -9.18
CA GLY A 74 0.65 -2.59 -10.08
C GLY A 74 1.07 -2.63 -11.54
N ARG A 75 0.12 -2.99 -12.43
CA ARG A 75 0.33 -2.85 -13.87
C ARG A 75 0.42 -1.36 -14.19
N GLN A 76 1.54 -0.94 -14.77
CA GLN A 76 1.65 0.42 -15.30
C GLN A 76 0.70 0.54 -16.49
N GLU A 77 -0.38 1.31 -16.32
CA GLU A 77 -1.26 1.66 -17.42
C GLU A 77 -0.65 2.82 -18.19
N LEU A 78 -0.41 2.61 -19.48
CA LEU A 78 -0.02 3.66 -20.41
C LEU A 78 -1.24 4.54 -20.67
N PHE A 79 -1.32 5.66 -19.95
CA PHE A 79 -2.29 6.70 -20.27
C PHE A 79 -1.71 7.58 -21.39
N PRO A 80 -2.47 7.84 -22.46
CA PRO A 80 -1.98 8.58 -23.63
C PRO A 80 -1.59 10.03 -23.32
N ASP A 81 -2.22 10.67 -22.32
CA ASP A 81 -1.83 12.01 -21.85
C ASP A 81 -2.11 12.20 -20.35
N VAL A 82 -1.14 11.79 -19.53
CA VAL A 82 -1.20 11.97 -18.07
C VAL A 82 -1.17 13.44 -17.68
N ALA A 83 -0.48 14.28 -18.45
CA ALA A 83 -0.27 15.69 -18.12
C ALA A 83 -1.57 16.49 -18.24
N ALA A 84 -2.35 16.27 -19.30
CA ALA A 84 -3.66 16.90 -19.47
C ALA A 84 -4.64 16.51 -18.35
N ILE A 85 -4.70 15.21 -18.02
CA ILE A 85 -5.60 14.70 -16.97
C ILE A 85 -5.24 15.31 -15.61
N VAL A 86 -3.95 15.29 -15.24
CA VAL A 86 -3.49 15.87 -13.95
C VAL A 86 -3.74 17.38 -13.91
N THR A 87 -3.57 18.08 -15.03
CA THR A 87 -3.83 19.52 -15.13
C THR A 87 -5.31 19.83 -14.92
N PHE A 88 -6.19 19.08 -15.58
CA PHE A 88 -7.64 19.17 -15.39
C PHE A 88 -8.05 18.91 -13.94
N MET A 89 -7.57 17.81 -13.33
CA MET A 89 -7.89 17.48 -11.94
C MET A 89 -7.39 18.54 -10.95
N LYS A 90 -6.19 19.09 -11.16
CA LYS A 90 -5.64 20.18 -10.35
C LYS A 90 -6.44 21.46 -10.51
N ALA A 91 -6.86 21.80 -11.73
CA ALA A 91 -7.70 22.96 -12.00
C ALA A 91 -9.05 22.83 -11.29
N LYS A 92 -9.70 21.66 -11.38
CA LYS A 92 -10.97 21.38 -10.69
C LYS A 92 -10.84 21.50 -9.17
N ARG A 93 -9.80 20.91 -8.59
CA ARG A 93 -9.54 21.01 -7.14
C ARG A 93 -9.33 22.46 -6.69
N ARG A 94 -8.64 23.29 -7.48
CA ARG A 94 -8.47 24.72 -7.20
C ARG A 94 -9.79 25.48 -7.30
N ALA A 95 -10.61 25.19 -8.31
CA ALA A 95 -11.92 25.82 -8.47
C ALA A 95 -12.87 25.48 -7.31
N GLU A 96 -12.89 24.22 -6.87
CA GLU A 96 -13.69 23.76 -5.73
C GLU A 96 -13.20 24.35 -4.40
N LEU A 97 -11.90 24.55 -4.22
CA LEU A 97 -11.34 25.27 -3.06
C LEU A 97 -11.72 26.76 -3.06
N VAL A 98 -11.72 27.40 -4.23
CA VAL A 98 -12.11 28.81 -4.40
C VAL A 98 -13.63 29.00 -4.23
N SER A 99 -14.46 28.03 -4.60
CA SER A 99 -15.92 28.11 -4.38
C SER A 99 -16.34 27.91 -2.92
N THR A 100 -15.41 27.57 -2.02
CA THR A 100 -15.71 27.34 -0.59
C THR A 100 -15.37 28.56 0.30
N THR A 101 -14.82 29.65 -0.26
CA THR A 101 -14.79 30.94 0.43
C THR A 101 -16.10 31.70 0.14
N PRO A 102 -16.93 32.02 1.14
CA PRO A 102 -18.17 32.75 0.91
C PRO A 102 -17.86 34.15 0.37
N SER A 103 -18.30 34.41 -0.85
CA SER A 103 -18.35 35.74 -1.46
C SER A 103 -19.48 36.59 -0.85
N HIS A 104 -19.45 36.78 0.46
CA HIS A 104 -20.30 37.72 1.17
C HIS A 104 -19.48 38.45 2.24
N ILE A 105 -18.59 39.32 1.78
CA ILE A 105 -18.15 40.49 2.55
C ILE A 105 -18.19 41.66 1.56
N CYS A 106 -19.35 42.30 1.47
CA CYS A 106 -19.51 43.70 1.11
C CYS A 106 -20.17 44.36 2.32
#